data_AF-A0A4P5Z404-F1
#
_entry.id   AF-A0A4P5Z404-F1
#
_cell.length_a   1.000
_cell.length_b   1.000
_cell.length_c   1.000
_cell.angle_alpha   90.00
_cell.angle_beta   90.00
_cell.angle_gamma   90.00
#
_symmetry.space_group_name_H-M   'P 1'
#
loop_
_entity.id
_entity.type
_entity.pdbx_description
1 polymer ?
#
loop_
_entity_poly.entity_id
_entity_poly.type
_entity_poly.pdbx_seq_one_letter_code
_entity_poly.pdbx_strand_id
1 'polypeptide(L)'
;MTIIQTLAAEHVVFHNVFDHIEQATPKLRTVAEVRALAGLLEALLKVHSRIEDHLLMEPLEPNLIQLGQHENFHAEHEQIDADLAAITKVRRVTDARKLLLGAVLASRKHFDKEERIVFPLARRLLAAKTLTALGKRWREERQAIATEG
;
A
#
# COMPACT_ATOMS: atom_id res chain seq x y z
N MET A 1 -3.58 20.48 1.18
CA MET A 1 -3.56 19.13 0.58
C MET A 1 -4.68 18.33 1.19
N THR A 2 -5.44 17.61 0.38
CA THR A 2 -6.42 16.62 0.85
C THR A 2 -5.76 15.27 1.10
N ILE A 3 -6.41 14.38 1.86
CA ILE A 3 -5.93 13.01 2.06
C ILE A 3 -5.63 12.30 0.74
N ILE A 4 -6.49 12.48 -0.27
CA ILE A 4 -6.33 11.88 -1.60
C ILE A 4 -5.08 12.40 -2.31
N GLN A 5 -4.83 13.71 -2.27
CA GLN A 5 -3.61 14.28 -2.87
C GLN A 5 -2.36 13.73 -2.21
N THR A 6 -2.43 13.46 -0.91
CA THR A 6 -1.29 12.96 -0.17
C THR A 6 -1.05 11.47 -0.42
N LEU A 7 -2.08 10.62 -0.37
CA LEU A 7 -1.95 9.20 -0.68
C LEU A 7 -1.49 9.00 -2.14
N ALA A 8 -2.04 9.76 -3.09
CA ALA A 8 -1.55 9.73 -4.48
C ALA A 8 -0.07 10.16 -4.60
N ALA A 9 0.40 11.09 -3.77
CA ALA A 9 1.82 11.45 -3.74
C ALA A 9 2.68 10.31 -3.16
N GLU A 10 2.19 9.56 -2.17
CA GLU A 10 2.86 8.34 -1.70
C GLU A 10 2.92 7.28 -2.82
N HIS A 11 1.85 7.11 -3.60
CA HIS A 11 1.81 6.15 -4.71
C HIS A 11 2.89 6.44 -5.75
N VAL A 12 3.14 7.71 -6.07
CA VAL A 12 4.24 8.09 -6.96
C VAL A 12 5.59 7.59 -6.42
N VAL A 13 5.83 7.70 -5.10
CA VAL A 13 7.06 7.20 -4.48
C VAL A 13 7.12 5.67 -4.54
N PHE A 14 6.02 5.00 -4.20
CA PHE A 14 5.92 3.55 -4.27
C PHE A 14 6.12 3.01 -5.69
N HIS A 15 5.60 3.66 -6.73
CA HIS A 15 5.85 3.27 -8.11
C HIS A 15 7.34 3.29 -8.46
N ASN A 16 8.09 4.30 -8.00
CA ASN A 16 9.54 4.32 -8.17
C ASN A 16 10.23 3.16 -7.41
N VAL A 17 9.75 2.82 -6.21
CA VAL A 17 10.25 1.67 -5.44
C VAL A 17 9.94 0.36 -6.17
N PHE A 18 8.73 0.19 -6.69
CA PHE A 18 8.32 -0.98 -7.46
C PHE A 18 9.18 -1.15 -8.72
N ASP A 19 9.40 -0.07 -9.47
CA ASP A 19 10.28 -0.07 -10.65
C ASP A 19 11.69 -0.53 -10.29
N HIS A 20 12.24 -0.01 -9.19
CA HIS A 20 13.55 -0.42 -8.70
C HIS A 20 13.58 -1.91 -8.31
N ILE A 21 12.58 -2.38 -7.57
CA ILE A 21 12.49 -3.78 -7.15
C ILE A 21 12.41 -4.70 -8.37
N GLU A 22 11.58 -4.38 -9.36
CA GLU A 22 11.44 -5.18 -10.59
C GLU A 22 12.75 -5.27 -11.37
N GLN A 23 13.50 -4.17 -11.45
CA GLN A 23 14.81 -4.12 -12.13
C GLN A 23 15.92 -4.85 -11.35
N ALA A 24 15.89 -4.78 -10.02
CA ALA A 24 16.91 -5.35 -9.14
C ALA A 24 16.70 -6.86 -8.91
N THR A 25 15.45 -7.30 -8.76
CA THR A 25 15.09 -8.67 -8.34
C THR A 25 15.73 -9.79 -9.18
N PRO A 26 15.79 -9.70 -10.53
CA PRO A 26 16.45 -10.73 -11.35
C PRO A 26 17.94 -10.92 -11.03
N LYS A 27 18.60 -9.91 -10.46
CA LYS A 27 20.04 -9.88 -10.18
C LYS A 27 20.40 -10.35 -8.76
N LEU A 28 19.43 -10.45 -7.84
CA LEU A 28 19.65 -10.78 -6.42
C LEU A 28 20.06 -12.23 -6.22
N ARG A 29 21.28 -12.55 -5.79
CA ARG A 29 21.85 -13.91 -5.84
C ARG A 29 21.47 -14.79 -4.65
N THR A 30 21.02 -14.20 -3.56
CA THR A 30 20.76 -14.89 -2.31
C THR A 30 19.34 -14.64 -1.82
N VAL A 31 18.81 -15.58 -1.04
CA VAL A 31 17.52 -15.39 -0.36
C VAL A 31 17.58 -14.22 0.62
N ALA A 32 18.74 -13.97 1.25
CA ALA A 32 18.92 -12.86 2.19
C ALA A 32 18.73 -11.50 1.51
N GLU A 33 19.29 -11.29 0.32
CA GLU A 33 19.09 -10.07 -0.47
C GLU A 33 17.63 -9.86 -0.84
N VAL A 34 16.93 -10.92 -1.27
CA VAL A 34 15.50 -10.84 -1.59
C VAL A 34 14.68 -10.49 -0.34
N ARG A 35 14.98 -11.09 0.82
CA ARG A 35 14.30 -10.79 2.08
C ARG A 35 14.56 -9.37 2.56
N ALA A 36 15.77 -8.85 2.38
CA ALA A 36 16.07 -7.46 2.73
C ALA A 36 15.21 -6.49 1.92
N LEU A 37 15.08 -6.72 0.62
CA LEU A 37 14.27 -5.88 -0.27
C LEU A 37 12.76 -6.05 0.00
N ALA A 38 12.31 -7.28 0.29
CA ALA A 38 10.94 -7.57 0.70
C ALA A 38 10.58 -6.89 2.04
N GLY A 39 11.48 -6.93 3.03
CA GLY A 39 11.25 -6.29 4.32
C GLY A 39 11.20 -4.76 4.23
N LEU A 40 11.99 -4.15 3.34
CA LEU A 40 11.87 -2.72 3.03
C LEU A 40 10.48 -2.40 2.46
N LEU A 41 10.03 -3.18 1.47
CA LEU A 41 8.72 -3.00 0.86
C LEU A 41 7.57 -3.19 1.87
N GLU A 42 7.63 -4.24 2.69
CA GLU A 42 6.68 -4.52 3.77
C GLU A 42 6.59 -3.36 4.75
N ALA A 43 7.73 -2.85 5.22
CA ALA A 43 7.77 -1.73 6.17
C ALA A 43 7.10 -0.46 5.60
N LEU A 44 7.31 -0.18 4.31
CA LEU A 44 6.69 0.96 3.65
C LEU A 44 5.18 0.78 3.47
N LEU A 45 4.77 -0.37 2.92
CA LEU A 45 3.35 -0.67 2.65
C LEU A 45 2.52 -0.71 3.93
N LYS A 46 3.04 -1.33 5.00
CA LYS A 46 2.31 -1.45 6.27
C LYS A 46 1.94 -0.10 6.90
N VAL A 47 2.80 0.90 6.76
CA VAL A 47 2.49 2.23 7.26
C VAL A 47 1.46 2.93 6.36
N HIS A 48 1.57 2.73 5.05
CA HIS A 48 0.62 3.27 4.08
C HIS A 48 -0.79 2.68 4.28
N SER A 49 -0.93 1.35 4.24
CA SER A 49 -2.22 0.67 4.37
C SER A 49 -2.93 1.01 5.69
N ARG A 50 -2.20 1.02 6.82
CA ARG A 50 -2.79 1.39 8.12
C ARG A 50 -3.40 2.80 8.11
N ILE A 51 -2.72 3.76 7.49
CA ILE A 51 -3.22 5.14 7.42
C ILE A 51 -4.37 5.24 6.42
N GLU A 52 -4.28 4.55 5.29
CA GLU A 52 -5.34 4.47 4.29
C GLU A 52 -6.62 3.86 4.88
N ASP A 53 -6.51 2.71 5.53
CA ASP A 53 -7.61 2.01 6.19
C ASP A 53 -8.33 2.92 7.18
N HIS A 54 -7.56 3.52 8.10
CA HIS A 54 -8.11 4.33 9.17
C HIS A 54 -8.68 5.68 8.69
N LEU A 55 -7.95 6.38 7.81
CA LEU A 55 -8.30 7.75 7.46
C LEU A 55 -9.15 7.87 6.19
N LEU A 56 -9.14 6.88 5.30
CA LEU A 56 -9.88 6.93 4.06
C LEU A 56 -10.95 5.83 3.97
N MET A 57 -10.60 4.59 4.28
CA MET A 57 -11.52 3.46 4.08
C MET A 57 -12.64 3.42 5.11
N GLU A 58 -12.35 3.57 6.40
CA GLU A 58 -13.35 3.65 7.48
C GLU A 58 -14.43 4.73 7.18
N PRO A 59 -14.09 5.99 6.81
CA PRO A 59 -15.11 6.97 6.42
C PRO A 59 -15.96 6.61 5.18
N LEU A 60 -15.45 5.74 4.31
CA LEU A 60 -16.14 5.31 3.08
C LEU A 60 -16.90 4.00 3.24
N GLU A 61 -16.64 3.24 4.30
CA GLU A 61 -17.17 1.91 4.56
C GLU A 61 -18.68 1.79 4.35
N PRO A 62 -19.55 2.68 4.89
CA PRO A 62 -21.00 2.58 4.67
C PRO A 62 -21.38 2.59 3.17
N ASN A 63 -20.63 3.33 2.36
CA ASN A 63 -20.87 3.45 0.93
C ASN A 63 -20.25 2.28 0.15
N LEU A 64 -19.08 1.78 0.58
CA LEU A 64 -18.44 0.61 -0.01
C LEU A 64 -19.27 -0.67 0.22
N ILE A 65 -19.92 -0.79 1.38
CA ILE A 65 -20.88 -1.87 1.69
C ILE A 65 -22.04 -1.81 0.69
N GLN A 66 -22.62 -0.63 0.48
CA GLN A 66 -23.74 -0.45 -0.46
C GLN A 66 -23.35 -0.81 -1.91
N LEU A 67 -22.09 -0.64 -2.29
CA LEU A 67 -21.56 -1.00 -3.60
C LEU A 67 -21.08 -2.46 -3.71
N GLY A 68 -21.13 -3.23 -2.63
CA GLY A 68 -20.62 -4.61 -2.59
C GLY A 68 -19.11 -4.72 -2.80
N GLN A 69 -18.36 -3.66 -2.45
CA GLN A 69 -16.91 -3.58 -2.67
C GLN A 69 -16.09 -3.61 -1.37
N HIS A 70 -16.75 -3.62 -0.20
CA HIS A 70 -16.12 -3.48 1.10
C HIS A 70 -15.08 -4.58 1.40
N GLU A 71 -15.44 -5.86 1.27
CA GLU A 71 -14.53 -6.98 1.58
C GLU A 71 -13.33 -7.07 0.64
N ASN A 72 -13.43 -6.54 -0.58
CA ASN A 72 -12.38 -6.69 -1.60
C ASN A 72 -11.13 -5.85 -1.30
N PHE A 73 -11.21 -4.77 -0.52
CA PHE A 73 -10.06 -3.89 -0.29
C PHE A 73 -9.18 -4.34 0.87
N HIS A 74 -9.77 -4.63 2.04
CA HIS A 74 -9.00 -5.17 3.17
C HIS A 74 -8.35 -6.52 2.83
N ALA A 75 -9.05 -7.37 2.07
CA ALA A 75 -8.47 -8.64 1.60
C ALA A 75 -7.25 -8.45 0.68
N GLU A 76 -7.17 -7.35 -0.08
CA GLU A 76 -6.01 -7.05 -0.92
C GLU A 76 -4.78 -6.68 -0.08
N HIS A 77 -4.93 -5.84 0.95
CA HIS A 77 -3.84 -5.54 1.89
C HIS A 77 -3.36 -6.79 2.61
N GLU A 78 -4.28 -7.60 3.15
CA GLU A 78 -3.95 -8.85 3.85
C GLU A 78 -3.22 -9.84 2.94
N GLN A 79 -3.63 -9.93 1.67
CA GLN A 79 -2.98 -10.80 0.70
C GLN A 79 -1.54 -10.34 0.39
N ILE A 80 -1.31 -9.04 0.24
CA ILE A 80 0.03 -8.49 0.02
C ILE A 80 0.94 -8.76 1.23
N ASP A 81 0.43 -8.54 2.44
CA ASP A 81 1.15 -8.84 3.69
C ASP A 81 1.48 -10.35 3.79
N ALA A 82 0.53 -11.22 3.46
CA ALA A 82 0.75 -12.66 3.45
C ALA A 82 1.82 -13.10 2.42
N ASP A 83 1.80 -12.51 1.23
CA ASP A 83 2.78 -12.79 0.17
C ASP A 83 4.20 -12.37 0.60
N LEU A 84 4.34 -11.20 1.22
CA LEU A 84 5.62 -10.71 1.75
C LEU A 84 6.10 -11.59 2.91
N ALA A 85 5.21 -11.96 3.83
CA ALA A 85 5.53 -12.87 4.93
C ALA A 85 5.99 -14.26 4.43
N ALA A 86 5.43 -14.76 3.32
CA ALA A 86 5.82 -16.04 2.74
C ALA A 86 7.29 -16.06 2.24
N ILE A 87 7.83 -14.92 1.81
CA ILE A 87 9.24 -14.78 1.37
C ILE A 87 10.22 -15.14 2.51
N THR A 88 9.82 -14.93 3.76
CA THR A 88 10.65 -15.27 4.92
C THR A 88 10.84 -16.79 5.10
N LYS A 89 9.94 -17.61 4.53
CA LYS A 89 9.90 -19.06 4.71
C LYS A 89 10.57 -19.83 3.57
N VAL A 90 10.70 -19.24 2.39
CA VAL A 90 11.29 -19.93 1.22
C VAL A 90 12.81 -20.06 1.34
N ARG A 91 13.34 -21.16 0.79
CA ARG A 91 14.78 -21.50 0.85
C ARG A 91 15.52 -21.32 -0.48
N ARG A 92 14.78 -21.25 -1.59
CA ARG A 92 15.36 -21.08 -2.94
C ARG A 92 15.25 -19.63 -3.36
N VAL A 93 16.34 -19.07 -3.89
CA VAL A 93 16.36 -17.69 -4.40
C VAL A 93 15.38 -17.49 -5.55
N THR A 94 15.18 -18.49 -6.41
CA THR A 94 14.21 -18.42 -7.52
C THR A 94 12.78 -18.23 -7.03
N ASP A 95 12.41 -18.94 -5.96
CA ASP A 95 11.07 -18.85 -5.37
C ASP A 95 10.88 -17.52 -4.66
N ALA A 96 11.90 -17.08 -3.91
CA ALA A 96 11.90 -15.79 -3.25
C ALA A 96 11.72 -14.63 -4.25
N ARG A 97 12.47 -14.64 -5.36
CA ARG A 97 12.34 -13.64 -6.42
C ARG A 97 10.94 -13.65 -7.03
N LYS A 98 10.38 -14.83 -7.30
CA LYS A 98 9.02 -14.97 -7.86
C LYS A 98 7.97 -14.38 -6.92
N LEU A 99 8.07 -14.68 -5.62
CA LEU A 99 7.16 -14.14 -4.61
C LEU A 99 7.29 -12.62 -4.48
N LEU A 100 8.51 -12.08 -4.47
CA LEU A 100 8.73 -10.63 -4.40
C LEU A 100 8.12 -9.91 -5.61
N LEU A 101 8.34 -10.41 -6.84
CA LEU A 101 7.70 -9.85 -8.04
C LEU A 101 6.17 -10.00 -8.02
N GLY A 102 5.67 -11.10 -7.44
CA GLY A 102 4.24 -11.31 -7.22
C GLY A 102 3.63 -10.26 -6.28
N ALA A 103 4.26 -10.00 -5.14
CA ALA A 103 3.85 -8.98 -4.19
C ALA A 103 3.85 -7.58 -4.84
N VAL A 104 4.90 -7.22 -5.58
CA VAL A 104 4.95 -5.94 -6.32
C VAL A 104 3.80 -5.82 -7.32
N LEU A 105 3.51 -6.88 -8.07
CA LEU A 105 2.39 -6.88 -9.02
C LEU A 105 1.04 -6.72 -8.31
N ALA A 106 0.85 -7.36 -7.16
CA ALA A 106 -0.35 -7.20 -6.34
C ALA A 106 -0.50 -5.76 -5.84
N SER A 107 0.57 -5.17 -5.29
CA SER A 107 0.57 -3.77 -4.85
C SER A 107 0.28 -2.79 -5.99
N ARG A 108 0.82 -3.01 -7.19
CA ARG A 108 0.50 -2.17 -8.36
C ARG A 108 -0.99 -2.22 -8.73
N LYS A 109 -1.59 -3.42 -8.72
CA LYS A 109 -3.02 -3.59 -9.02
C LYS A 109 -3.89 -2.92 -7.98
N HIS A 110 -3.51 -3.04 -6.71
CA HIS A 110 -4.19 -2.39 -5.61
C HIS A 110 -4.18 -0.86 -5.76
N PHE A 111 -3.01 -0.27 -6.02
CA PHE A 111 -2.89 1.19 -6.21
C PHE A 111 -3.66 1.69 -7.45
N ASP A 112 -3.62 0.95 -8.56
CA ASP A 112 -4.41 1.28 -9.76
C ASP A 112 -5.92 1.29 -9.44
N LYS A 113 -6.39 0.33 -8.63
CA LYS A 113 -7.78 0.24 -8.20
C LYS A 113 -8.15 1.43 -7.30
N GLU A 114 -7.32 1.77 -6.33
CA GLU A 114 -7.54 2.96 -5.49
C GLU A 114 -7.63 4.24 -6.31
N GLU A 115 -6.66 4.47 -7.19
CA GLU A 115 -6.55 5.69 -7.98
C GLU A 115 -7.72 5.85 -8.96
N ARG A 116 -8.18 4.74 -9.55
CA ARG A 116 -9.23 4.75 -10.57
C ARG A 116 -10.64 4.66 -9.98
N ILE A 117 -10.79 4.12 -8.78
CA ILE A 117 -12.10 3.81 -8.19
C ILE A 117 -12.29 4.51 -6.84
N VAL A 118 -11.42 4.22 -5.87
CA VAL A 118 -11.59 4.70 -4.48
C VAL A 118 -11.43 6.21 -4.38
N PHE A 119 -10.36 6.77 -4.93
CA PHE A 119 -10.09 8.21 -4.85
C PHE A 119 -11.18 9.05 -5.55
N PRO A 120 -11.65 8.71 -6.77
CA PRO A 120 -12.80 9.39 -7.36
C PRO A 120 -14.08 9.26 -6.53
N LEU A 121 -14.35 8.08 -5.97
CA LEU A 121 -15.51 7.84 -5.12
C LEU A 121 -15.45 8.72 -3.85
N ALA A 122 -14.29 8.78 -3.20
CA ALA A 122 -14.06 9.61 -2.03
C ALA A 122 -14.29 11.10 -2.31
N ARG A 123 -13.84 11.61 -3.48
CA ARG A 123 -14.12 12.99 -3.91
C ARG A 123 -15.61 13.27 -4.11
N ARG A 124 -16.36 12.28 -4.58
CA ARG A 124 -17.79 12.41 -4.84
C ARG A 124 -18.62 12.36 -3.56
N LEU A 125 -18.23 11.51 -2.60
CA LEU A 125 -19.03 11.22 -1.41
C LEU A 125 -18.67 12.08 -0.21
N LEU A 126 -17.40 12.47 -0.06
CA LEU A 126 -16.92 13.24 1.09
C LEU A 126 -16.86 14.73 0.75
N ALA A 127 -17.30 15.57 1.69
CA ALA A 127 -17.19 17.01 1.54
C ALA A 127 -15.71 17.45 1.48
N ALA A 128 -15.41 18.50 0.69
CA ALA A 128 -14.06 19.02 0.52
C ALA A 128 -13.37 19.39 1.85
N LYS A 129 -14.14 19.89 2.83
CA LYS A 129 -13.65 20.18 4.19
C LYS A 129 -13.19 18.92 4.93
N THR A 130 -13.93 17.80 4.77
CA THR A 130 -13.59 16.50 5.36
C THR A 130 -12.31 15.96 4.75
N LEU A 131 -12.21 15.96 3.42
CA LEU A 131 -11.00 15.52 2.70
C LEU A 131 -9.74 16.32 3.10
N THR A 132 -9.90 17.62 3.35
CA THR A 132 -8.81 18.49 3.83
C THR A 132 -8.45 18.20 5.28
N ALA A 133 -9.44 18.00 6.16
CA ALA A 133 -9.20 17.64 7.55
C ALA A 133 -8.48 16.29 7.69
N LEU A 134 -8.89 15.28 6.92
CA LEU A 134 -8.22 13.98 6.85
C LEU A 134 -6.77 14.13 6.35
N GLY A 135 -6.52 15.00 5.37
CA GLY A 135 -5.15 15.29 4.91
C GLY A 135 -4.27 15.96 5.98
N LYS A 136 -4.86 16.73 6.90
CA LYS A 136 -4.16 17.26 8.08
C LYS A 136 -3.84 16.14 9.08
N ARG A 137 -4.81 15.27 9.39
CA ARG A 137 -4.62 14.11 10.28
C ARG A 137 -3.52 13.17 9.78
N TRP A 138 -3.52 12.85 8.49
CA TRP A 138 -2.45 12.05 7.87
C TRP A 138 -1.06 12.63 8.18
N ARG A 139 -0.91 13.96 8.15
CA ARG A 139 0.37 14.62 8.38
C ARG A 139 0.82 14.47 9.83
N GLU A 140 -0.12 14.65 10.75
CA GLU A 140 0.11 14.50 12.18
C GLU A 140 0.51 13.05 12.51
N GLU A 141 -0.19 12.07 11.95
CA GLU A 141 0.12 10.64 12.14
C GLU A 141 1.48 10.26 11.51
N ARG A 142 1.79 10.74 10.30
CA ARG A 142 3.12 10.53 9.67
C ARG A 142 4.25 11.15 10.48
N GLN A 143 4.05 12.34 11.04
CA GLN A 143 5.04 12.98 11.89
C GLN A 143 5.28 12.20 13.19
N ALA A 144 4.21 11.73 13.84
CA ALA A 144 4.32 10.91 15.04
C ALA A 144 5.14 9.62 14.78
N ILE A 145 4.82 8.91 13.69
CA ILE A 145 5.53 7.69 13.29
C ILE A 145 7.02 7.97 13.03
N ALA A 146 7.34 9.10 12.37
CA ALA A 146 8.72 9.48 12.09
C ALA A 146 9.53 9.85 13.34
N THR A 147 8.87 10.22 14.44
CA THR A 147 9.51 10.57 15.73
C THR A 147 9.63 9.40 16.71
N GLU A 148 8.97 8.27 16.42
CA GLU A 148 8.97 7.06 17.26
C GLU A 148 10.03 6.02 16.86
N GLY A 149 10.68 6.19 15.70
CA GLY A 149 11.75 5.31 15.19
C GLY A 149 13.14 5.87 15.43
#